data_AF-B4WUF5-F1
#
_entry.id   AF-B4WUF5-F1
#
_cell.length_a   1.000
_cell.length_b   1.000
_cell.length_c   1.000
_cell.angle_alpha   90.00
_cell.angle_beta   90.00
_cell.angle_gamma   90.00
#
_symmetry.space_group_name_H-M   'P 1'
#
loop_
_entity.id
_entity.type
_entity.pdbx_description
1 polymer ?
#
loop_
_entity_poly.entity_id
_entity_poly.type
_entity_poly.pdbx_seq_one_letter_code
_entity_poly.pdbx_strand_id
1 'polypeptide(L)' 'MRKKTRQVPPEGEIRQSQVLSSFGPGSMVDLPNHSIIMGGLNHWKFGNEPNPIVEPRLEQFLQQKLGVSKIALYEPPANN' A
#
# COMPACT_ATOMS: atom_id res chain seq x y z
N MET A 1 24.92 15.34 18.19
CA MET A 1 23.95 15.11 17.09
C MET A 1 23.84 13.61 16.84
N ARG A 2 22.67 13.01 17.10
CA ARG A 2 22.48 11.55 17.04
C ARG A 2 22.10 11.16 15.61
N LYS A 3 23.01 10.50 14.88
CA LYS A 3 22.75 10.02 13.51
C LYS A 3 21.61 8.98 13.57
N LYS A 4 20.48 9.26 12.93
CA LYS A 4 19.43 8.25 12.70
C LYS A 4 20.05 7.14 11.84
N THR A 5 20.20 5.95 12.41
CA THR A 5 20.52 4.73 11.65
C THR A 5 19.40 4.50 10.64
N ARG A 6 19.75 4.50 9.35
CA ARG A 6 18.80 4.27 8.26
C ARG A 6 18.48 2.77 8.29
N GLN A 7 17.28 2.40 8.75
CA GLN A 7 16.85 1.02 8.74
C GLN A 7 16.77 0.56 7.28
N VAL A 8 17.55 -0.46 6.93
CA VAL A 8 17.47 -1.13 5.64
C VAL A 8 16.28 -2.08 5.73
N PRO A 9 15.29 -1.99 4.81
CA PRO A 9 14.18 -2.93 4.79
C PRO A 9 14.69 -4.37 4.70
N PRO A 10 14.08 -5.34 5.42
CA PRO A 10 14.35 -6.76 5.23
C PRO A 10 14.29 -7.18 3.76
N GLU A 11 15.10 -8.19 3.43
CA GLU A 11 15.19 -8.74 2.08
C GLU A 11 13.82 -9.30 1.64
N GLY A 12 13.31 -8.84 0.50
CA GLY A 12 11.98 -9.22 -0.01
C GLY A 12 10.84 -8.27 0.33
N GLU A 13 11.07 -7.17 1.05
CA GLU A 13 10.05 -6.14 1.30
C GLU A 13 9.82 -5.26 0.05
N ILE A 14 8.59 -5.22 -0.44
CA ILE A 14 8.19 -4.34 -1.56
C ILE A 14 7.75 -2.99 -1.01
N ARG A 15 8.28 -1.89 -1.57
CA ARG A 15 7.85 -0.54 -1.21
C ARG A 15 6.39 -0.33 -1.62
N GLN A 16 5.59 0.34 -0.80
CA GLN A 16 4.18 0.65 -1.08
C GLN A 16 3.95 1.26 -2.49
N SER A 17 4.85 2.16 -2.93
CA SER A 17 4.75 2.74 -4.27
C SER A 17 4.88 1.70 -5.38
N GLN A 18 5.75 0.70 -5.22
CA GLN A 18 5.95 -0.37 -6.19
C GLN A 18 4.75 -1.31 -6.27
N VAL A 19 4.06 -1.56 -5.15
CA VAL A 19 2.78 -2.30 -5.14
C VAL A 19 1.73 -1.59 -5.98
N LEU A 20 1.67 -0.25 -5.93
CA LEU A 20 0.68 0.53 -6.66
C LEU A 20 1.03 0.73 -8.15
N SER A 21 2.30 1.00 -8.47
CA SER A 21 2.70 1.41 -9.83
C SER A 21 3.24 0.28 -10.70
N SER A 22 3.97 -0.67 -10.10
CA SER A 22 4.82 -1.61 -10.84
C SER A 22 4.35 -3.05 -10.73
N PHE A 23 3.85 -3.42 -9.56
CA PHE A 23 3.45 -4.78 -9.20
C PHE A 23 2.06 -4.78 -8.60
N GLY A 24 1.09 -4.29 -9.39
CA GLY A 24 -0.31 -4.27 -9.01
C GLY A 24 -0.87 -5.66 -8.72
N PRO A 25 -2.14 -5.75 -8.27
CA PRO A 25 -2.78 -7.04 -8.00
C PRO A 25 -2.74 -7.97 -9.22
N GLY A 26 -2.27 -9.20 -9.05
CA GLY A 26 -2.10 -10.20 -10.11
C GLY A 26 -0.74 -10.18 -10.81
N SER A 27 0.12 -9.20 -10.53
CA SER A 27 1.49 -9.19 -11.06
C SER A 27 2.33 -10.32 -10.47
N MET A 28 3.14 -10.96 -11.32
CA MET A 28 4.20 -11.89 -10.90
C MET A 28 5.50 -11.11 -10.72
N VAL A 29 6.12 -11.22 -9.56
CA VAL A 29 7.38 -10.52 -9.21
C VAL A 29 8.44 -11.56 -8.96
N ASP A 30 9.57 -11.41 -9.65
CA ASP A 30 10.74 -12.24 -9.43
C ASP A 30 11.64 -11.59 -8.38
N LEU A 31 11.85 -12.30 -7.27
CA LEU A 31 12.77 -11.92 -6.20
C LEU A 31 14.01 -12.83 -6.28
N PRO A 32 15.15 -12.44 -5.67
CA PRO A 32 16.41 -13.17 -5.85
C PRO A 32 16.35 -14.67 -5.57
N ASN A 33 15.50 -15.10 -4.62
CA ASN A 33 15.39 -16.51 -4.21
C ASN A 33 13.97 -17.08 -4.36
N HIS A 34 12.99 -16.28 -4.82
CA HIS A 34 11.57 -16.66 -4.84
C HIS A 34 10.84 -15.92 -5.96
N SER A 35 9.80 -16.53 -6.53
CA SER A 35 8.85 -15.81 -7.38
C SER A 35 7.51 -15.71 -6.64
N ILE A 36 6.95 -14.51 -6.58
CA ILE A 36 5.70 -14.25 -5.86
C ILE A 36 4.63 -13.72 -6.81
N ILE A 37 3.35 -13.96 -6.47
CA ILE A 37 2.21 -13.33 -7.13
C ILE A 37 1.60 -12.34 -6.15
N MET A 38 1.37 -11.12 -6.61
CA MET A 38 0.70 -10.08 -5.83
C MET A 38 -0.77 -10.43 -5.68
N GLY A 39 -1.20 -10.67 -4.44
CA GLY A 39 -2.59 -11.00 -4.14
C GLY A 39 -3.56 -9.91 -4.61
N GLY A 40 -4.74 -10.35 -5.09
CA GLY A 40 -5.88 -9.47 -5.35
C GLY A 40 -6.20 -8.58 -4.14
N LEU A 41 -6.92 -7.46 -4.34
CA LEU A 41 -7.37 -6.60 -3.23
C LEU A 41 -8.16 -7.37 -2.16
N ASN A 42 -8.81 -8.48 -2.54
CA ASN A 42 -9.50 -9.39 -1.61
C ASN A 42 -8.58 -10.04 -0.56
N HIS A 43 -7.27 -10.09 -0.81
CA HIS A 43 -6.27 -10.66 0.08
C HIS A 43 -5.51 -9.60 0.89
N TRP A 44 -5.79 -8.32 0.69
CA TRP A 44 -5.17 -7.23 1.44
C TRP A 44 -5.71 -7.25 2.86
N LYS A 45 -4.84 -7.58 3.83
CA LYS A 45 -5.16 -7.46 5.24
C LYS A 45 -4.56 -6.17 5.75
N PHE A 46 -5.42 -5.24 6.14
CA PHE A 46 -5.00 -4.14 6.97
C PHE A 46 -4.71 -4.72 8.37
N GLY A 47 -3.56 -4.40 8.95
CA GLY A 47 -3.22 -4.81 10.31
C GLY A 47 -4.20 -4.23 11.34
N ASN A 48 -3.85 -4.26 12.63
CA ASN A 48 -4.75 -3.81 13.70
C ASN A 48 -5.28 -2.38 13.48
N GLU A 49 -4.50 -1.49 12.84
CA GLU A 49 -4.92 -0.14 12.48
C GLU A 49 -4.43 0.23 11.07
N PRO A 50 -5.32 0.47 10.08
CA PRO A 50 -4.91 0.98 8.78
C PRO A 50 -4.48 2.45 8.91
N ASN A 51 -3.33 2.79 8.31
CA ASN A 51 -2.85 4.17 8.28
C ASN A 51 -3.75 5.04 7.39
N PRO A 52 -4.42 6.07 7.94
CA PRO A 52 -5.30 6.93 7.16
C PRO A 52 -4.50 7.91 6.30
N ILE A 53 -4.95 8.12 5.08
CA ILE A 53 -4.46 9.17 4.18
C ILE A 53 -5.40 10.37 4.32
N VAL A 54 -4.90 11.48 4.85
CA VAL A 54 -5.70 12.69 5.07
C VAL A 54 -5.55 13.61 3.86
N GLU A 55 -6.45 13.47 2.88
CA GLU A 55 -6.45 14.25 1.64
C GLU A 55 -7.86 14.81 1.32
N PRO A 56 -8.28 15.91 1.98
CA PRO A 56 -9.65 16.40 1.90
C PRO A 56 -10.14 16.72 0.48
N ARG A 57 -9.25 17.22 -0.39
CA ARG A 57 -9.59 17.54 -1.78
C ARG A 57 -9.89 16.29 -2.60
N LEU A 58 -9.09 15.24 -2.40
CA LEU A 58 -9.27 13.97 -3.07
C LEU A 58 -10.53 13.27 -2.57
N GLU A 59 -10.77 13.29 -1.26
CA GLU A 59 -12.00 12.76 -0.66
C GLU A 59 -13.24 13.41 -1.23
N GLN A 60 -13.30 14.75 -1.29
CA GLN A 60 -14.43 15.48 -1.88
C GLN A 60 -14.64 15.13 -3.36
N PHE A 61 -13.56 15.07 -4.14
CA PHE A 61 -13.63 14.69 -5.54
C PHE A 61 -14.19 13.27 -5.71
N LEU A 62 -13.70 12.31 -4.90
CA LEU A 62 -14.15 10.93 -4.94
C LEU A 62 -15.60 10.77 -4.45
N GLN A 63 -16.02 11.52 -3.41
CA GLN A 63 -17.39 11.52 -2.92
C GLN A 63 -18.37 11.94 -4.02
N GLN A 64 -18.05 13.02 -4.75
CA GLN A 64 -18.87 13.47 -5.89
C GLN A 64 -18.87 12.46 -7.03
N LYS A 65 -17.69 11.91 -7.37
CA LYS A 65 -17.55 10.98 -8.50
C LYS A 65 -18.20 9.62 -8.25
N LEU A 66 -18.18 9.14 -7.00
CA LEU A 66 -18.71 7.83 -6.61
C LEU A 66 -20.12 7.90 -6.02
N GLY A 67 -20.65 9.10 -5.75
CA GLY A 67 -21.99 9.29 -5.18
C GLY A 67 -22.12 8.81 -3.74
N VAL A 68 -21.03 8.84 -2.96
CA VAL A 68 -20.99 8.38 -1.57
C VAL A 68 -20.80 9.54 -0.60
N SER A 69 -21.44 9.46 0.57
CA SER A 69 -21.46 10.54 1.56
C SER A 69 -20.15 10.69 2.34
N LYS A 70 -19.37 9.61 2.48
CA LYS A 70 -18.09 9.61 3.19
C LYS A 70 -17.15 8.59 2.58
N ILE A 71 -15.90 8.97 2.42
CA ILE A 71 -14.79 8.11 1.98
C ILE A 71 -13.68 8.26 3.00
N ALA A 72 -13.07 7.15 3.38
CA ALA A 72 -11.81 7.12 4.10
C ALA A 72 -10.76 6.48 3.19
N LEU A 73 -9.60 7.12 3.09
CA LEU A 73 -8.48 6.64 2.30
C LEU A 73 -7.45 6.05 3.25
N TYR A 74 -6.84 4.94 2.84
CA TYR A 74 -5.85 4.22 3.63
C TYR A 74 -4.66 3.85 2.76
N GLU A 75 -3.48 3.78 3.39
CA GLU A 75 -2.29 3.29 2.73
C GLU A 75 -2.43 1.80 2.35
N PRO A 76 -1.83 1.36 1.24
CA PRO A 76 -1.75 -0.06 0.93
C PRO A 76 -0.97 -0.79 2.03
N PRO A 77 -1.37 -2.03 2.40
CA PRO A 77 -0.69 -2.79 3.43
C PRO A 77 0.73 -3.13 2.99
N ALA A 78 1.73 -2.60 3.71
CA ALA A 78 3.14 -2.86 3.42
C ALA A 78 3.60 -4.22 3.98
N ASN A 79 2.98 -4.66 5.08
CA ASN A 79 3.28 -5.92 5.76
C ASN A 79 1.99 -6.73 5.89
N ASN A 80 2.03 -7.99 5.48
CA ASN A 80 0.93 -8.96 5.60
C ASN A 80 1.32 -10.08 6.56
#